data_AF-A0AAD5K9T6-F1
#
_entry.id   AF-A0AAD5K9T6-F1
#
_cell.length_a   1.000
_cell.length_b   1.000
_cell.length_c   1.000
_cell.angle_alpha   90.00
_cell.angle_beta   90.00
_cell.angle_gamma   90.00
#
_symmetry.space_group_name_H-M   'P 1'
#
loop_
_entity.id
_entity.type
_entity.pdbx_description
1 polymer ?
#
loop_
_entity_poly.entity_id
_entity_poly.type
_entity_poly.pdbx_seq_one_letter_code
_entity_poly.pdbx_strand_id
1 'polypeptide(L)'
;MCGFGDKDRRPISPPPILKLLVRTQQGMLLSPQDIDTSFFVVLCDCYDETGMSPANMILHSVPISSSSSAQQQQEHEQQQSIAVPSSSSVASRSSSSTTTTAAVATSSSSATTTTSNTNKTTVKMKNLVGSCIASPSKLYNEQQELGIYFVFHDLSLRSEGRFRLMFSLIDISSPDDSKSVNTKSISHIVTTTTSDVFTAFTAKNFPGVVPPTQLSQCFAKQGVKIPTRRDTKSKRMRKSSETNKDDEQQLQREQPNE
;
A
#
# COMPACT_ATOMS: atom_id res chain seq x y z
N MET A 1 -11.74 9.19 1.98
CA MET A 1 -12.06 7.80 1.63
C MET A 1 -11.86 7.56 0.14
N CYS A 2 -11.52 6.34 -0.28
CA CYS A 2 -11.47 5.89 -1.68
C CYS A 2 -12.71 5.07 -2.12
N GLY A 3 -13.57 4.67 -1.19
CA GLY A 3 -14.76 3.88 -1.50
C GLY A 3 -14.46 2.43 -1.89
N PHE A 4 -15.43 1.82 -2.57
CA PHE A 4 -15.49 0.37 -2.75
C PHE A 4 -14.93 -0.13 -4.10
N GLY A 5 -14.70 0.77 -5.07
CA GLY A 5 -13.97 0.45 -6.30
C GLY A 5 -12.45 0.62 -6.14
N ASP A 6 -11.68 0.03 -7.05
CA ASP A 6 -10.19 0.08 -6.99
C ASP A 6 -9.57 1.21 -7.84
N LYS A 7 -10.39 1.96 -8.59
CA LYS A 7 -9.93 2.95 -9.58
C LYS A 7 -9.55 4.32 -8.99
N ASP A 8 -10.08 4.71 -7.83
CA ASP A 8 -9.84 6.04 -7.22
C ASP A 8 -9.16 5.93 -5.85
N ARG A 9 -7.90 5.47 -5.84
CA ARG A 9 -7.09 5.44 -4.60
C ARG A 9 -6.60 6.84 -4.24
N ARG A 10 -6.74 7.19 -2.96
CA ARG A 10 -6.43 8.50 -2.40
C ARG A 10 -5.55 8.30 -1.16
N PRO A 11 -4.22 8.33 -1.33
CA PRO A 11 -3.31 8.09 -0.22
C PRO A 11 -3.49 9.08 0.93
N ILE A 12 -3.26 8.60 2.16
CA ILE A 12 -3.19 9.40 3.37
C ILE A 12 -2.12 10.49 3.19
N SER A 13 -2.46 11.71 3.58
CA SER A 13 -1.66 12.92 3.33
C SER A 13 -1.56 13.73 4.63
N PRO A 14 -0.35 14.08 5.11
CA PRO A 14 0.96 13.62 4.60
C PRO A 14 1.16 12.10 4.74
N PRO A 15 2.07 11.48 3.96
CA PRO A 15 2.37 10.06 4.11
C PRO A 15 2.97 9.78 5.50
N PRO A 16 2.53 8.74 6.23
CA PRO A 16 3.15 8.36 7.50
C PRO A 16 4.62 7.96 7.30
N ILE A 17 5.49 8.52 8.15
CA ILE A 17 6.92 8.29 8.16
C ILE A 17 7.32 7.95 9.60
N LEU A 18 7.96 6.80 9.81
CA LEU A 18 8.50 6.39 11.10
C LEU A 18 10.03 6.44 11.06
N LYS A 19 10.67 6.78 12.19
CA LYS A 19 12.11 6.67 12.42
C LYS A 19 12.38 5.55 13.42
N LEU A 20 13.22 4.58 13.05
CA LEU A 20 13.69 3.56 13.99
C LEU A 20 14.84 4.12 14.84
N LEU A 21 14.73 3.92 16.15
CA LEU A 21 15.77 4.24 17.14
C LEU A 21 16.12 2.94 17.87
N VAL A 22 17.32 2.41 17.63
CA VAL A 22 17.81 1.21 18.32
C VAL A 22 18.71 1.63 19.48
N ARG A 23 18.45 1.09 20.67
CA ARG A 23 19.25 1.34 21.88
C ARG A 23 19.85 0.04 22.38
N THR A 24 21.04 0.12 22.98
CA THR A 24 21.60 -0.98 23.78
C THR A 24 20.79 -1.16 25.07
N GLN A 25 20.99 -2.27 25.77
CA GLN A 25 20.41 -2.50 27.11
C GLN A 25 20.79 -1.40 28.13
N GLN A 26 21.90 -0.70 27.89
CA GLN A 26 22.37 0.43 28.70
C GLN A 26 21.72 1.78 28.30
N GLY A 27 20.78 1.77 27.35
CA GLY A 27 20.05 2.95 26.87
C GLY A 27 20.76 3.81 25.82
N MET A 28 22.01 3.49 25.49
CA MET A 28 22.82 4.19 24.48
C MET A 28 22.24 3.97 23.09
N LEU A 29 22.06 5.06 22.32
CA LEU A 29 21.56 5.01 20.95
C LEU A 29 22.66 4.48 20.00
N LEU A 30 22.32 3.51 19.15
CA LEU A 30 23.20 2.99 18.12
C LEU A 30 23.16 3.85 16.85
N SER A 31 24.28 3.89 16.12
CA SER A 31 24.35 4.59 14.82
C SER A 31 23.49 3.86 13.77
N PRO A 32 22.71 4.60 12.96
CA PRO A 32 22.02 4.05 11.79
C PRO A 32 22.92 3.33 10.79
N GLN A 33 24.24 3.60 10.78
CA GLN A 33 25.17 2.91 9.89
C GLN A 33 25.38 1.45 10.32
N ASP A 34 25.57 1.21 11.62
CA ASP A 34 26.01 -0.07 12.20
C ASP A 34 24.89 -1.12 12.32
N ILE A 35 23.63 -0.70 12.13
CA ILE A 35 22.46 -1.57 12.23
C ILE A 35 22.22 -2.24 10.87
N ASP A 36 22.25 -3.57 10.81
CA ASP A 36 21.67 -4.32 9.70
C ASP A 36 20.14 -4.21 9.78
N THR A 37 19.52 -3.88 8.65
CA THR A 37 18.07 -3.67 8.53
C THR A 37 17.42 -4.65 7.57
N SER A 38 18.16 -5.64 7.06
CA SER A 38 17.73 -6.55 5.99
C SER A 38 16.48 -7.37 6.34
N PHE A 39 16.26 -7.64 7.63
CA PHE A 39 15.16 -8.46 8.14
C PHE A 39 14.12 -7.68 8.95
N PHE A 40 14.16 -6.34 8.93
CA PHE A 40 13.10 -5.55 9.55
C PHE A 40 12.00 -5.20 8.56
N VAL A 41 10.75 -5.35 8.99
CA VAL A 41 9.58 -4.84 8.29
C VAL A 41 8.64 -4.15 9.28
N VAL A 42 7.93 -3.11 8.83
CA VAL A 42 6.83 -2.53 9.61
C VAL A 42 5.52 -2.85 8.91
N LEU A 43 4.61 -3.51 9.63
CA LEU A 43 3.21 -3.68 9.23
C LEU A 43 2.39 -2.49 9.75
N CYS A 44 1.48 -1.99 8.92
CA CYS A 44 0.49 -0.96 9.28
C CYS A 44 -0.92 -1.54 9.29
N ASP A 45 -1.60 -1.40 10.42
CA ASP A 45 -3.01 -1.74 10.64
C ASP A 45 -3.86 -0.49 10.92
N CYS A 46 -5.15 -0.55 10.61
CA CYS A 46 -6.10 0.51 10.93
C CYS A 46 -6.90 0.17 12.19
N TYR A 47 -6.99 1.12 13.11
CA TYR A 47 -7.76 1.07 14.36
C TYR A 47 -8.77 2.23 14.42
N ASP A 48 -9.77 2.09 15.28
CA ASP A 48 -10.68 3.17 15.64
C ASP A 48 -9.95 4.38 16.26
N GLU A 49 -10.67 5.48 16.51
CA GLU A 49 -10.07 6.69 17.08
C GLU A 49 -9.53 6.49 18.51
N THR A 50 -10.05 5.50 19.25
CA THR A 50 -9.55 5.14 20.58
C THR A 50 -8.22 4.40 20.52
N GLY A 51 -7.94 3.70 19.42
CA GLY A 51 -6.79 2.81 19.27
C GLY A 51 -6.97 1.44 19.93
N MET A 52 -8.18 1.11 20.41
CA MET A 52 -8.46 -0.14 21.11
C MET A 52 -9.05 -1.22 20.19
N SER A 53 -9.78 -0.83 19.14
CA SER A 53 -10.52 -1.76 18.27
C SER A 53 -9.99 -1.74 16.84
N PRO A 54 -9.64 -2.90 16.23
CA PRO A 54 -9.25 -2.97 14.83
C PRO A 54 -10.37 -2.53 13.89
N ALA A 55 -10.08 -1.54 13.03
CA ALA A 55 -10.98 -0.98 12.01
C ALA A 55 -10.62 -1.46 10.58
N ASN A 56 -9.86 -2.57 10.49
CA ASN A 56 -9.34 -3.16 9.26
C ASN A 56 -10.41 -3.77 8.33
N MET A 57 -11.63 -4.05 8.82
CA MET A 57 -12.70 -4.67 8.04
C MET A 57 -13.95 -3.78 7.98
N ILE A 58 -14.59 -3.76 6.81
CA ILE A 58 -15.87 -3.08 6.58
C ILE A 58 -16.85 -3.99 5.84
N LEU A 59 -18.13 -3.66 5.99
CA LEU A 59 -19.26 -4.31 5.31
C LEU A 59 -19.74 -3.41 4.17
N HIS A 60 -19.91 -3.98 2.98
CA HIS A 60 -20.47 -3.30 1.82
C HIS A 60 -21.63 -4.11 1.24
N SER A 61 -22.83 -3.54 1.17
CA SER A 61 -24.00 -4.19 0.59
C SER A 61 -24.07 -3.90 -0.91
N VAL A 62 -23.87 -4.93 -1.73
CA VAL A 62 -24.01 -4.88 -3.19
C VAL A 62 -25.39 -5.39 -3.61
N PRO A 63 -26.03 -4.83 -4.65
CA PRO A 63 -27.22 -5.43 -5.23
C PRO A 63 -26.87 -6.77 -5.89
N ILE A 64 -27.78 -7.75 -5.82
CA ILE A 64 -27.58 -9.05 -6.48
C ILE A 64 -27.73 -8.88 -8.00
N SER A 65 -26.61 -8.67 -8.68
CA SER A 65 -26.52 -8.83 -10.14
C SER A 65 -26.21 -10.30 -10.45
N SER A 66 -27.12 -10.97 -11.17
CA SER A 66 -26.93 -12.33 -11.66
C SER A 66 -25.88 -12.38 -12.77
N SER A 67 -24.61 -12.58 -12.40
CA SER A 67 -23.49 -12.66 -13.36
C SER A 67 -22.54 -13.82 -13.05
N SER A 68 -23.04 -15.05 -13.12
CA SER A 68 -22.21 -16.23 -13.40
C SER A 68 -21.87 -16.25 -14.90
N SER A 69 -21.06 -15.28 -15.32
CA SER A 69 -20.50 -15.21 -16.68
C SER A 69 -19.30 -16.15 -16.81
N ALA A 70 -19.58 -17.46 -16.80
CA ALA A 70 -18.60 -18.45 -17.26
C ALA A 70 -18.31 -18.18 -18.73
N GLN A 71 -17.04 -17.95 -19.07
CA GLN A 71 -16.62 -17.74 -20.45
C GLN A 71 -16.76 -19.06 -21.21
N GLN A 72 -17.83 -19.21 -22.00
CA GLN A 72 -17.87 -20.21 -23.06
C GLN A 72 -16.98 -19.73 -24.20
N GLN A 73 -15.79 -20.31 -24.32
CA GLN A 73 -15.02 -20.24 -25.55
C GLN A 73 -15.77 -21.08 -26.61
N GLN A 74 -16.20 -20.43 -27.69
CA GLN A 74 -16.61 -21.12 -28.90
C GLN A 74 -15.34 -21.43 -29.70
N GLU A 75 -14.89 -22.68 -29.66
CA GLU A 75 -13.90 -23.17 -30.61
C GLU A 75 -14.57 -23.27 -31.99
N HIS A 76 -13.91 -22.70 -33.01
CA HIS A 76 -14.33 -22.85 -34.39
C HIS A 76 -13.30 -23.73 -35.10
N GLU A 77 -13.65 -24.98 -35.38
CA GLU A 77 -12.80 -25.91 -36.12
C GLU A 77 -12.46 -25.35 -37.51
N GLN A 78 -11.16 -25.29 -37.82
CA GLN A 78 -10.68 -25.38 -39.20
C GLN A 78 -9.71 -26.55 -39.32
N GLN A 79 -9.95 -27.34 -40.37
CA GLN A 79 -9.56 -28.73 -40.45
C GLN A 79 -8.38 -28.92 -41.41
N GLN A 80 -7.24 -29.39 -40.91
CA GLN A 80 -6.19 -30.04 -41.73
C GLN A 80 -5.10 -30.69 -40.85
N SER A 81 -4.92 -32.00 -40.97
CA SER A 81 -3.73 -32.70 -40.48
C SER A 81 -3.46 -33.97 -41.29
N ILE A 82 -2.20 -34.17 -41.70
CA ILE A 82 -1.72 -35.33 -42.45
C ILE A 82 -0.85 -36.22 -41.54
N ALA A 83 -1.08 -37.53 -41.63
CA ALA A 83 -0.21 -38.67 -41.29
C ALA A 83 0.44 -38.86 -39.89
N VAL A 84 0.13 -40.06 -39.37
CA VAL A 84 0.77 -40.97 -38.37
C VAL A 84 2.26 -41.37 -38.67
N PRO A 85 2.99 -42.20 -37.86
CA PRO A 85 2.72 -42.80 -36.52
C PRO A 85 3.90 -42.95 -35.49
N SER A 86 3.54 -43.38 -34.26
CA SER A 86 4.18 -44.40 -33.36
C SER A 86 5.57 -44.24 -32.68
N SER A 87 5.60 -44.44 -31.34
CA SER A 87 6.35 -45.56 -30.67
C SER A 87 6.11 -45.71 -29.14
N SER A 88 5.67 -46.92 -28.69
CA SER A 88 5.97 -47.65 -27.42
C SER A 88 6.23 -46.93 -26.07
N SER A 89 5.38 -47.12 -25.04
CA SER A 89 5.48 -48.08 -23.88
C SER A 89 6.03 -47.42 -22.59
N VAL A 90 5.69 -47.76 -21.33
CA VAL A 90 5.28 -49.01 -20.63
C VAL A 90 4.25 -48.78 -19.47
N ALA A 91 3.72 -49.86 -18.88
CA ALA A 91 2.64 -49.89 -17.85
C ALA A 91 3.12 -49.69 -16.38
N SER A 92 2.24 -49.34 -15.42
CA SER A 92 1.49 -50.29 -14.54
C SER A 92 0.46 -49.51 -13.68
N ARG A 93 -0.81 -49.93 -13.48
CA ARG A 93 -1.33 -51.03 -12.62
C ARG A 93 -0.92 -50.87 -11.13
N SER A 94 -1.78 -50.85 -10.10
CA SER A 94 -3.25 -51.01 -9.94
C SER A 94 -3.68 -50.25 -8.64
N SER A 95 -4.89 -50.24 -8.08
CA SER A 95 -6.19 -50.92 -8.32
C SER A 95 -7.32 -50.12 -7.61
N SER A 96 -8.60 -50.43 -7.90
CA SER A 96 -9.79 -49.80 -7.28
C SER A 96 -10.49 -50.71 -6.26
N SER A 97 -11.07 -50.12 -5.19
CA SER A 97 -12.24 -50.68 -4.52
C SER A 97 -13.19 -49.57 -4.03
N THR A 98 -14.47 -49.77 -4.29
CA THR A 98 -15.56 -48.82 -4.02
C THR A 98 -16.25 -49.18 -2.71
N THR A 99 -16.57 -48.20 -1.86
CA THR A 99 -17.62 -48.39 -0.85
C THR A 99 -18.42 -47.11 -0.63
N THR A 100 -19.74 -47.23 -0.77
CA THR A 100 -20.70 -46.12 -0.69
C THR A 100 -21.27 -46.04 0.73
N THR A 101 -21.19 -44.88 1.40
CA THR A 101 -22.07 -44.54 2.54
C THR A 101 -22.40 -43.04 2.55
N ALA A 102 -23.52 -42.69 3.17
CA ALA A 102 -24.26 -41.46 2.87
C ALA A 102 -24.04 -40.31 3.87
N ALA A 103 -24.51 -39.14 3.41
CA ALA A 103 -24.53 -37.83 4.05
C ALA A 103 -24.91 -37.77 5.54
N VAL A 104 -24.33 -36.78 6.23
CA VAL A 104 -25.07 -35.94 7.19
C VAL A 104 -24.68 -34.48 6.97
N ALA A 105 -25.63 -33.65 6.55
CA ALA A 105 -25.45 -32.20 6.48
C ALA A 105 -26.06 -31.57 7.74
N THR A 106 -25.25 -30.85 8.53
CA THR A 106 -25.73 -30.19 9.76
C THR A 106 -26.36 -28.85 9.42
N SER A 107 -27.68 -28.86 9.20
CA SER A 107 -28.49 -27.65 9.04
C SER A 107 -28.63 -26.91 10.37
N SER A 108 -28.01 -25.75 10.53
CA SER A 108 -28.24 -24.86 11.67
C SER A 108 -29.39 -23.88 11.39
N SER A 109 -30.51 -24.09 12.07
CA SER A 109 -31.72 -23.28 11.97
C SER A 109 -31.46 -21.82 12.39
N SER A 110 -31.89 -20.86 11.58
CA SER A 110 -32.00 -19.45 11.98
C SER A 110 -33.42 -18.97 11.68
N ALA A 111 -34.09 -18.41 12.69
CA ALA A 111 -35.53 -18.17 12.66
C ALA A 111 -35.93 -17.06 11.68
N THR A 112 -36.90 -17.35 10.82
CA THR A 112 -37.50 -16.39 9.91
C THR A 112 -38.38 -15.41 10.68
N THR A 113 -37.96 -14.14 10.80
CA THR A 113 -38.89 -13.03 11.03
C THR A 113 -39.05 -12.25 9.74
N THR A 114 -40.24 -12.34 9.17
CA THR A 114 -40.65 -11.67 7.94
C THR A 114 -40.62 -10.14 8.12
N THR A 115 -39.99 -9.40 7.20
CA THR A 115 -40.54 -8.18 6.54
C THR A 115 -39.50 -7.51 5.61
N SER A 116 -39.97 -7.05 4.44
CA SER A 116 -39.32 -6.18 3.44
C SER A 116 -38.28 -6.79 2.48
N ASN A 117 -38.56 -6.67 1.18
CA ASN A 117 -37.68 -7.04 0.06
C ASN A 117 -36.48 -6.08 -0.06
N THR A 118 -35.25 -6.58 0.14
CA THR A 118 -34.07 -5.99 -0.52
C THR A 118 -33.10 -7.08 -1.00
N ASN A 119 -33.00 -7.26 -2.32
CA ASN A 119 -32.06 -8.20 -2.96
C ASN A 119 -30.62 -7.67 -2.90
N LYS A 120 -30.02 -7.66 -1.71
CA LYS A 120 -28.66 -7.18 -1.45
C LYS A 120 -27.84 -8.23 -0.72
N THR A 121 -26.63 -8.51 -1.19
CA THR A 121 -25.64 -9.33 -0.48
C THR A 121 -24.62 -8.43 0.21
N THR A 122 -24.22 -8.78 1.42
CA THR A 122 -23.22 -8.02 2.18
C THR A 122 -21.85 -8.68 2.05
N VAL A 123 -20.90 -7.95 1.46
CA VAL A 123 -19.52 -8.37 1.27
C VAL A 123 -18.64 -7.80 2.39
N LYS A 124 -17.80 -8.65 2.98
CA LYS A 124 -16.72 -8.25 3.91
C LYS A 124 -15.46 -7.91 3.11
N MET A 125 -14.83 -6.77 3.38
CA MET A 125 -13.61 -6.37 2.70
C MET A 125 -12.66 -5.56 3.58
N LYS A 126 -11.37 -5.48 3.21
CA LYS A 126 -10.37 -4.67 3.92
C LYS A 126 -10.65 -3.18 3.74
N ASN A 127 -10.58 -2.43 4.84
CA ASN A 127 -10.74 -0.98 4.88
C ASN A 127 -9.45 -0.25 4.49
N LEU A 128 -8.34 -0.60 5.14
CA LEU A 128 -7.00 -0.14 4.80
C LEU A 128 -6.50 -0.91 3.57
N VAL A 129 -6.10 -0.19 2.53
CA VAL A 129 -5.63 -0.74 1.26
C VAL A 129 -4.41 0.01 0.73
N GLY A 130 -3.66 -0.65 -0.15
CA GLY A 130 -2.37 -0.19 -0.66
C GLY A 130 -1.22 -0.98 -0.04
N SER A 131 -0.05 -0.36 0.06
CA SER A 131 1.16 -0.92 0.68
C SER A 131 1.11 -0.83 2.21
N CYS A 132 0.39 -1.76 2.85
CA CYS A 132 0.33 -1.87 4.31
C CYS A 132 1.62 -2.39 4.98
N ILE A 133 2.68 -2.66 4.21
CA ILE A 133 3.99 -3.08 4.72
C ILE A 133 5.05 -2.14 4.14
N ALA A 134 5.97 -1.68 4.98
CA ALA A 134 7.13 -0.90 4.58
C ALA A 134 8.45 -1.61 4.97
N SER A 135 9.41 -1.57 4.06
CA SER A 135 10.81 -1.91 4.33
C SER A 135 11.58 -0.66 4.82
N PRO A 136 12.66 -0.84 5.59
CA PRO A 136 13.48 0.26 6.07
C PRO A 136 14.28 0.90 4.92
N SER A 137 14.55 2.20 5.04
CA SER A 137 15.43 2.96 4.17
C SER A 137 16.36 3.82 5.02
N LYS A 138 17.68 3.71 4.80
CA LYS A 138 18.66 4.61 5.42
C LYS A 138 18.67 5.93 4.62
N LEU A 139 18.18 7.01 5.24
CA LEU A 139 17.96 8.32 4.60
C LEU A 139 18.49 9.43 5.50
N TYR A 140 18.88 10.55 4.90
CA TYR A 140 19.20 11.80 5.60
C TYR A 140 17.93 12.64 5.75
N ASN A 141 17.68 13.21 6.93
CA ASN A 141 16.59 14.18 7.13
C ASN A 141 16.94 15.56 6.56
N GLU A 142 16.06 16.55 6.78
CA GLU A 142 16.26 17.93 6.31
C GLU A 142 17.53 18.56 6.94
N GLN A 143 17.90 18.08 8.13
CA GLN A 143 19.02 18.52 8.96
C GLN A 143 20.34 17.77 8.63
N GLN A 144 20.37 16.96 7.56
CA GLN A 144 21.52 16.11 7.17
C GLN A 144 21.91 15.02 8.20
N GLU A 145 21.00 14.64 9.09
CA GLU A 145 21.18 13.51 10.00
C GLU A 145 20.71 12.21 9.34
N LEU A 146 21.58 11.20 9.31
CA LEU A 146 21.20 9.86 8.88
C LEU A 146 20.20 9.24 9.85
N GLY A 147 19.24 8.47 9.34
CA GLY A 147 18.33 7.66 10.13
C GLY A 147 17.79 6.48 9.32
N ILE A 148 17.23 5.49 10.03
CA ILE A 148 16.49 4.38 9.42
C ILE A 148 15.00 4.76 9.45
N TYR A 149 14.38 4.85 8.27
CA TYR A 149 13.01 5.30 8.13
C TYR A 149 12.13 4.27 7.42
N PHE A 150 10.86 4.21 7.80
CA PHE A 150 9.81 3.46 7.12
C PHE A 150 8.79 4.45 6.56
N VAL A 151 8.51 4.39 5.26
CA VAL A 151 7.68 5.39 4.55
C VAL A 151 6.45 4.74 3.92
N PHE A 152 5.28 5.14 4.40
CA PHE A 152 3.99 4.62 3.94
C PHE A 152 3.31 5.58 2.94
N HIS A 153 3.81 5.58 1.70
CA HIS A 153 3.33 6.51 0.67
C HIS A 153 2.09 6.04 -0.13
N ASP A 154 1.64 4.80 0.02
CA ASP A 154 0.42 4.25 -0.59
C ASP A 154 -0.46 3.55 0.46
N LEU A 155 -1.06 4.33 1.37
CA LEU A 155 -2.11 3.85 2.28
C LEU A 155 -3.40 4.61 1.97
N SER A 156 -4.50 3.92 1.69
CA SER A 156 -5.84 4.52 1.51
C SER A 156 -6.87 3.84 2.42
N LEU A 157 -7.89 4.59 2.84
CA LEU A 157 -9.06 4.04 3.56
C LEU A 157 -10.31 4.05 2.70
N ARG A 158 -11.02 2.91 2.65
CA ARG A 158 -12.26 2.76 1.89
C ARG A 158 -13.46 3.45 2.54
N SER A 159 -13.59 3.42 3.86
CA SER A 159 -14.65 4.11 4.59
C SER A 159 -14.26 5.55 4.95
N GLU A 160 -15.26 6.37 5.23
CA GLU A 160 -15.07 7.58 6.03
C GLU A 160 -14.97 7.25 7.53
N GLY A 161 -14.60 8.24 8.35
CA GLY A 161 -14.52 8.11 9.80
C GLY A 161 -13.24 8.70 10.41
N ARG A 162 -13.06 8.48 11.72
CA ARG A 162 -11.87 8.87 12.50
C ARG A 162 -11.12 7.61 12.94
N PHE A 163 -9.83 7.57 12.70
CA PHE A 163 -9.01 6.37 12.81
C PHE A 163 -7.62 6.66 13.38
N ARG A 164 -6.94 5.62 13.85
CA ARG A 164 -5.49 5.61 14.09
C ARG A 164 -4.84 4.53 13.24
N LEU A 165 -3.58 4.74 12.88
CA LEU A 165 -2.73 3.69 12.32
C LEU A 165 -1.91 3.07 13.45
N MET A 166 -1.86 1.75 13.53
CA MET A 166 -0.94 1.01 14.39
C MET A 166 0.18 0.44 13.53
N PHE A 167 1.42 0.68 13.94
CA PHE A 167 2.62 0.24 13.26
C PHE A 167 3.35 -0.80 14.11
N SER A 168 3.53 -1.99 13.57
CA SER A 168 4.18 -3.12 14.23
C SER A 168 5.52 -3.42 13.56
N LEU A 169 6.62 -3.19 14.27
CA LEU A 169 7.96 -3.59 13.81
C LEU A 169 8.11 -5.09 14.04
N ILE A 170 8.50 -5.83 13.01
CA ILE A 170 8.74 -7.27 13.05
C ILE A 170 10.17 -7.51 12.55
N ASP A 171 10.89 -8.37 13.27
CA ASP A 171 12.13 -8.97 12.81
C ASP A 171 11.81 -10.34 12.23
N ILE A 172 12.06 -10.52 10.93
CA ILE A 172 11.81 -11.77 10.19
C ILE A 172 13.09 -12.61 10.02
N SER A 173 14.17 -12.31 10.73
CA SER A 173 15.38 -13.14 10.74
C SER A 173 15.13 -14.49 11.42
N SER A 174 15.84 -15.52 10.97
CA SER A 174 15.75 -16.87 11.54
C SER A 174 16.42 -16.91 12.91
N PRO A 175 15.77 -17.51 13.94
CA PRO A 175 16.38 -17.69 15.26
C PRO A 175 17.70 -18.49 15.24
N ASP A 176 17.85 -19.39 14.26
CA ASP A 176 19.05 -20.22 14.10
C ASP A 176 20.18 -19.51 13.34
N ASP A 177 19.84 -18.57 12.46
CA ASP A 177 20.79 -17.81 11.62
C ASP A 177 20.24 -16.44 11.24
N SER A 178 20.79 -15.41 11.90
CA SER A 178 20.52 -13.99 11.66
C SER A 178 20.68 -13.50 10.21
N LYS A 179 21.29 -14.29 9.31
CA LYS A 179 21.47 -13.97 7.88
C LYS A 179 20.43 -14.63 6.96
N SER A 180 19.45 -15.33 7.52
CA SER A 180 18.39 -16.02 6.79
C SER A 180 17.00 -15.58 7.27
N VAL A 181 15.98 -15.73 6.42
CA VAL A 181 14.59 -15.44 6.78
C VAL A 181 13.99 -16.61 7.58
N ASN A 182 13.24 -16.31 8.64
CA ASN A 182 12.49 -17.30 9.39
C ASN A 182 11.38 -17.93 8.53
N THR A 183 11.46 -19.24 8.32
CA THR A 183 10.45 -20.06 7.64
C THR A 183 9.86 -21.16 8.53
N LYS A 184 10.34 -21.30 9.77
CA LYS A 184 10.03 -22.42 10.67
C LYS A 184 9.01 -22.05 11.75
N SER A 185 8.94 -20.78 12.13
CA SER A 185 8.10 -20.29 13.23
C SER A 185 7.50 -18.90 12.94
N ILE A 186 6.58 -18.47 13.79
CA ILE A 186 5.99 -17.14 13.73
C ILE A 186 7.05 -16.11 14.15
N SER A 187 7.28 -15.09 13.33
CA SER A 187 8.17 -13.96 13.65
C SER A 187 7.55 -13.05 14.71
N HIS A 188 8.36 -12.56 15.64
CA HIS A 188 7.88 -11.76 16.78
C HIS A 188 7.78 -10.27 16.46
N ILE A 189 6.78 -9.60 17.04
CA ILE A 189 6.69 -8.14 17.05
C ILE A 189 7.72 -7.60 18.05
N VAL A 190 8.67 -6.81 17.56
CA VAL A 190 9.75 -6.20 18.35
C VAL A 190 9.21 -5.02 19.16
N THR A 191 8.39 -4.17 18.53
CA THR A 191 7.74 -3.03 19.17
C THR A 191 6.56 -2.53 18.34
N THR A 192 5.67 -1.76 18.96
CA THR A 192 4.54 -1.11 18.29
C THR A 192 4.50 0.39 18.59
N THR A 193 3.90 1.16 17.69
CA THR A 193 3.55 2.56 17.93
C THR A 193 2.27 2.92 17.19
N THR A 194 1.57 3.97 17.62
CA THR A 194 0.30 4.41 17.03
C THR A 194 0.39 5.85 16.55
N SER A 195 -0.32 6.16 15.46
CA SER A 195 -0.47 7.54 14.99
C SER A 195 -1.43 8.32 15.88
N ASP A 196 -1.37 9.65 15.75
CA ASP A 196 -2.48 10.52 16.10
C ASP A 196 -3.77 10.16 15.33
N VAL A 197 -4.90 10.65 15.84
CA VAL A 197 -6.20 10.48 15.17
C VAL A 197 -6.22 11.31 13.89
N PHE A 198 -6.59 10.67 12.78
CA PHE A 198 -6.81 11.34 11.50
C PHE A 198 -8.22 11.04 10.98
N THR A 199 -8.71 11.89 10.07
CA THR A 199 -10.08 11.79 9.53
C THR A 199 -10.05 11.41 8.05
N ALA A 200 -10.74 10.33 7.70
CA ALA A 200 -11.07 10.00 6.32
C ALA A 200 -12.39 10.69 5.94
N PHE A 201 -12.32 11.76 5.15
CA PHE A 201 -13.51 12.50 4.70
C PHE A 201 -14.17 11.86 3.47
N THR A 202 -15.49 12.08 3.30
CA THR A 202 -16.16 11.95 1.99
C THR A 202 -15.59 12.92 0.97
N ALA A 203 -15.88 12.72 -0.32
CA ALA A 203 -15.51 13.67 -1.38
C ALA A 203 -16.11 15.07 -1.17
N LYS A 204 -17.32 15.18 -0.58
CA LYS A 204 -17.99 16.46 -0.31
C LYS A 204 -17.32 17.25 0.83
N ASN A 205 -16.86 16.55 1.86
CA ASN A 205 -16.31 17.16 3.07
C ASN A 205 -14.77 17.21 3.08
N PHE A 206 -14.12 16.87 1.97
CA PHE A 206 -12.66 16.79 1.89
C PHE A 206 -12.05 18.21 1.86
N PRO A 207 -11.22 18.60 2.85
CA PRO A 207 -10.68 19.96 2.95
C PRO A 207 -9.58 20.28 1.91
N GLY A 208 -9.20 19.32 1.08
CA GLY A 208 -8.06 19.40 0.15
C GLY A 208 -6.87 18.55 0.60
N VAL A 209 -5.92 18.37 -0.31
CA VAL A 209 -4.68 17.62 -0.05
C VAL A 209 -3.68 18.53 0.66
N VAL A 210 -3.04 18.04 1.72
CA VAL A 210 -2.00 18.77 2.44
C VAL A 210 -0.77 18.95 1.53
N PRO A 211 -0.13 20.15 1.49
CA PRO A 211 1.11 20.34 0.74
C PRO A 211 2.21 19.35 1.17
N PRO A 212 3.09 18.89 0.27
CA PRO A 212 4.18 17.98 0.63
C PRO A 212 5.09 18.59 1.71
N THR A 213 5.26 17.89 2.85
CA THR A 213 6.13 18.35 3.93
C THR A 213 7.59 18.44 3.47
N GLN A 214 8.40 19.28 4.12
CA GLN A 214 9.83 19.40 3.81
C GLN A 214 10.53 18.02 3.88
N LEU A 215 10.24 17.20 4.89
CA LEU A 215 10.75 15.83 5.04
C LEU A 215 10.31 14.92 3.88
N SER A 216 9.05 14.99 3.47
CA SER A 216 8.56 14.26 2.29
C SER A 216 9.31 14.65 1.02
N GLN A 217 9.60 15.94 0.84
CA GLN A 217 10.40 16.43 -0.29
C GLN A 217 11.88 16.01 -0.17
N CYS A 218 12.44 15.98 1.04
CA CYS A 218 13.81 15.54 1.30
C CYS A 218 13.98 14.05 0.95
N PHE A 219 13.03 13.20 1.36
CA PHE A 219 13.07 11.77 1.06
C PHE A 219 12.77 11.48 -0.41
N ALA A 220 11.88 12.25 -1.06
CA ALA A 220 11.66 12.14 -2.50
C ALA A 220 12.93 12.44 -3.32
N LYS A 221 13.74 13.43 -2.91
CA LYS A 221 15.05 13.72 -3.53
C LYS A 221 16.07 12.59 -3.39
N GLN A 222 15.90 11.72 -2.39
CA GLN A 222 16.72 10.53 -2.14
C GLN A 222 16.16 9.26 -2.80
N GLY A 223 15.16 9.38 -3.66
CA GLY A 223 14.62 8.27 -4.46
C GLY A 223 13.41 7.56 -3.87
N VAL A 224 12.91 7.97 -2.69
CA VAL A 224 11.66 7.43 -2.14
C VAL A 224 10.48 7.88 -3.00
N LYS A 225 9.60 6.95 -3.39
CA LYS A 225 8.51 7.17 -4.37
C LYS A 225 7.30 7.93 -3.79
N ILE A 226 7.54 9.02 -3.07
CA ILE A 226 6.47 9.91 -2.56
C ILE A 226 5.94 10.75 -3.72
N PRO A 227 4.61 10.82 -3.96
CA PRO A 227 4.02 11.66 -5.00
C PRO A 227 4.20 13.17 -4.75
N THR A 228 5.33 13.74 -5.16
CA THR A 228 5.55 15.20 -5.09
C THR A 228 4.90 15.90 -6.27
N ARG A 229 3.85 16.69 -6.00
CA ARG A 229 3.36 17.68 -6.98
C ARG A 229 4.46 18.71 -7.22
N ARG A 230 5.08 18.73 -8.41
CA ARG A 230 6.07 19.75 -8.77
C ARG A 230 5.37 21.11 -8.84
N ASP A 231 5.72 22.01 -7.94
CA ASP A 231 5.24 23.40 -7.98
C ASP A 231 5.79 24.12 -9.22
N THR A 232 4.89 24.42 -10.16
CA THR A 232 5.24 25.08 -11.43
C THR A 232 5.59 26.57 -11.27
N LYS A 233 5.47 27.13 -10.06
CA LYS A 233 5.75 28.55 -9.76
C LYS A 233 7.20 28.95 -10.07
N SER A 234 8.17 28.07 -9.82
CA SER A 234 9.60 28.38 -10.01
C SER A 234 10.01 28.67 -11.47
N LYS A 235 9.17 28.33 -12.45
CA LYS A 235 9.45 28.57 -13.88
C LYS A 235 9.03 29.98 -14.36
N ARG A 236 8.22 30.72 -13.61
CA ARG A 236 7.84 32.11 -13.96
C ARG A 236 8.91 33.12 -13.55
N MET A 237 9.60 32.92 -12.43
CA MET A 237 10.54 33.91 -11.88
C MET A 237 11.91 33.98 -12.58
N ARG A 238 12.25 33.01 -13.45
CA ARG A 238 13.44 33.07 -14.30
C ARG A 238 13.23 33.81 -15.62
N LYS A 239 11.99 33.92 -16.12
CA LYS A 239 11.72 34.61 -17.40
C LYS A 239 11.71 36.14 -17.27
N SER A 240 11.52 36.66 -16.05
CA SER A 240 11.56 38.10 -15.76
C SER A 240 12.97 38.68 -15.57
N SER A 241 14.01 37.84 -15.51
CA SER A 241 15.42 38.27 -15.33
C SER A 241 16.24 38.26 -16.62
N GLU A 242 15.69 37.76 -17.73
CA GLU A 242 16.37 37.71 -19.04
C GLU A 242 15.98 38.89 -19.95
N THR A 243 14.84 39.56 -19.72
CA THR A 243 14.37 40.67 -20.57
C THR A 243 15.00 42.02 -20.24
N ASN A 244 15.58 42.22 -19.04
CA ASN A 244 16.12 43.52 -18.62
C ASN A 244 17.61 43.74 -19.00
N LYS A 245 18.23 42.87 -19.81
CA LYS A 245 19.66 42.98 -20.16
C LYS A 245 19.95 43.60 -21.54
N ASP A 246 18.91 43.74 -22.36
CA ASP A 246 19.05 44.28 -23.72
C ASP A 246 18.86 45.81 -23.74
N ASP A 247 17.98 46.35 -22.88
CA ASP A 247 17.70 47.80 -22.81
C ASP A 247 18.91 48.62 -22.30
N GLU A 248 19.70 48.12 -21.34
CA GLU A 248 20.90 48.84 -20.85
C GLU A 248 22.04 48.89 -21.88
N GLN A 249 22.07 47.98 -22.86
CA GLN A 249 23.11 47.96 -23.91
C GLN A 249 22.77 48.88 -25.10
N GLN A 250 21.52 49.31 -25.23
CA GLN A 250 21.10 50.20 -26.32
C GLN A 250 21.32 51.68 -25.97
N LEU A 251 21.23 52.07 -24.68
CA LEU A 251 21.45 53.45 -24.24
C LEU A 251 22.92 53.94 -24.27
N GLN A 252 23.89 53.04 -24.45
CA GLN A 252 25.32 53.40 -24.53
C GLN A 252 25.84 53.57 -25.98
N ARG A 253 24.97 53.43 -27.00
CA ARG A 253 25.39 53.44 -28.42
C ARG A 253 24.94 54.65 -29.23
N GLU A 254 24.28 55.64 -28.61
CA GLU A 254 23.87 56.90 -29.25
C GLU A 254 24.53 58.12 -28.57
N GLN A 255 25.80 58.34 -28.90
CA GLN A 255 26.48 59.64 -28.76
C GLN A 255 27.08 59.96 -30.14
N PRO A 256 26.65 61.03 -30.82
CA PRO A 256 27.21 61.39 -32.12
C PRO A 256 28.59 62.04 -31.96
N ASN A 257 29.52 61.67 -32.84
CA ASN A 257 30.78 62.38 -33.04
C ASN A 257 30.61 63.30 -34.26
N GLU A 258 30.83 64.61 -34.06
CA GLU A 258 30.73 65.72 -35.03
C GLU A 258 29.37 65.98 -35.70
#